data_AF-A0A5R8M7R2-F1
#
_entry.id   AF-A0A5R8M7R2-F1
#
_cell.length_a   1.000
_cell.length_b   1.000
_cell.length_c   1.000
_cell.angle_alpha   90.00
_cell.angle_beta   90.00
_cell.angle_gamma   90.00
#
_symmetry.space_group_name_H-M   'P 1'
#
loop_
_entity.id
_entity.type
_entity.pdbx_description
1 polymer ?
#
loop_
_entity_poly.entity_id
_entity_poly.type
_entity_poly.pdbx_seq_one_letter_code
_entity_poly.pdbx_strand_id
1 'polypeptide(L)'
;MLKVLLYILALLIGKYVTAQDYFAVVVKNENTTYNYPESAEFTLINESGSQQILGKDEAVTLEGDYTLSIKTFWKSSPEIIKSEGGKLEIFILPTERRNWTQNFKNGSQIVWYDKHEDKPGLERKEIKLSKVNPKSYNLLAVFNNGLVFKYEDGVVRAWLNSEEIEVTNQYLVQTPDGLLKASFDPYDGEFWYVFDIQ
;
A
#
# COMPACT_ATOMS: atom_id res chain seq x y z
N MET A 1 11.49 12.35 -37.59
CA MET A 1 10.85 11.10 -37.13
C MET A 1 11.31 10.67 -35.74
N LEU A 2 12.61 10.41 -35.51
CA LEU A 2 13.13 9.95 -34.22
C LEU A 2 12.70 10.80 -33.01
N LYS A 3 12.71 12.13 -33.16
CA LYS A 3 12.27 13.06 -32.11
C LYS A 3 10.78 12.90 -31.74
N VAL A 4 9.91 12.67 -32.73
CA VAL A 4 8.47 12.47 -32.50
C VAL A 4 8.21 11.15 -31.78
N LEU A 5 8.97 10.10 -32.12
CA LEU A 5 8.88 8.79 -31.45
C LEU A 5 9.28 8.88 -29.97
N LEU A 6 10.33 9.65 -29.65
CA LEU A 6 10.78 9.90 -28.28
C LEU A 6 9.72 10.65 -27.45
N TYR A 7 9.01 11.62 -28.04
CA TYR A 7 7.93 12.33 -27.33
C TYR A 7 6.73 11.43 -27.05
N ILE A 8 6.35 10.55 -27.99
CA ILE A 8 5.26 9.59 -27.78
C ILE A 8 5.64 8.56 -26.71
N LEU A 9 6.89 8.08 -26.71
CA LEU A 9 7.37 7.14 -25.70
C LEU A 9 7.42 7.78 -24.30
N ALA A 10 7.87 9.04 -24.20
CA ALA A 10 7.87 9.77 -22.93
C ALA A 10 6.45 10.01 -22.37
N LEU A 11 5.47 10.30 -23.25
CA LEU A 11 4.07 10.45 -22.86
C LEU A 11 3.41 9.13 -22.43
N LEU A 12 3.84 7.99 -22.99
CA LEU A 12 3.35 6.67 -22.62
C LEU A 12 3.92 6.19 -21.28
N ILE A 13 5.17 6.52 -20.96
CA ILE A 13 5.80 6.17 -19.68
C ILE A 13 5.24 7.02 -18.53
N GLY A 14 4.85 8.27 -18.79
CA GLY A 14 4.27 9.18 -17.78
C GLY A 14 2.95 8.70 -17.17
N LYS A 15 2.25 7.74 -17.79
CA LYS A 15 1.01 7.16 -17.23
C LYS A 15 1.24 6.12 -16.14
N TYR A 16 2.47 5.66 -15.94
CA TYR A 16 2.81 4.65 -14.93
C TYR A 16 3.44 5.26 -13.66
N VAL A 17 3.52 6.59 -13.57
CA VAL A 17 4.03 7.32 -12.39
C VAL A 17 2.87 7.95 -11.62
N THR A 18 1.81 7.18 -11.39
CA THR A 18 0.89 7.49 -10.30
C THR A 18 1.37 6.68 -9.12
N ALA A 19 1.81 7.36 -8.07
CA ALA A 19 1.80 6.78 -6.74
C ALA A 19 0.46 6.08 -6.56
N GLN A 20 0.48 4.84 -6.06
CA GLN A 20 -0.76 4.26 -5.63
C GLN A 20 -1.13 5.00 -4.35
N ASP A 21 -2.03 5.96 -4.45
CA ASP A 21 -2.80 6.41 -3.31
C ASP A 21 -3.58 5.17 -2.83
N TYR A 22 -3.59 4.87 -1.53
CA TYR A 22 -4.35 3.76 -0.96
C TYR A 22 -5.60 4.31 -0.29
N PHE A 23 -6.76 3.78 -0.66
CA PHE A 23 -8.05 4.41 -0.43
C PHE A 23 -8.94 3.57 0.46
N ALA A 24 -8.87 2.25 0.38
CA ALA A 24 -9.75 1.39 1.18
C ALA A 24 -8.94 0.63 2.23
N VAL A 25 -9.32 0.85 3.48
CA VAL A 25 -8.89 0.10 4.66
C VAL A 25 -9.93 -0.97 4.92
N VAL A 26 -9.59 -2.23 4.73
CA VAL A 26 -10.45 -3.37 5.06
C VAL A 26 -9.98 -3.95 6.39
N VAL A 27 -10.79 -3.78 7.43
CA VAL A 27 -10.54 -4.30 8.78
C VAL A 27 -11.32 -5.60 8.94
N LYS A 28 -10.61 -6.73 8.95
CA LYS A 28 -11.17 -8.06 9.20
C LYS A 28 -10.86 -8.46 10.64
N ASN A 29 -11.85 -8.34 11.52
CA ASN A 29 -11.69 -8.44 12.98
C ASN A 29 -10.68 -7.39 13.52
N GLU A 30 -10.67 -7.14 14.83
CA GLU A 30 -9.93 -6.01 15.44
C GLU A 30 -8.40 -5.98 15.20
N ASN A 31 -7.83 -7.01 14.57
CA ASN A 31 -6.38 -7.23 14.47
C ASN A 31 -5.80 -7.22 13.06
N THR A 32 -6.61 -7.11 11.98
CA THR A 32 -6.08 -7.17 10.61
C THR A 32 -6.63 -6.06 9.73
N THR A 33 -5.74 -5.22 9.21
CA THR A 33 -6.04 -4.08 8.35
C THR A 33 -5.35 -4.25 7.01
N TYR A 34 -6.12 -4.33 5.92
CA TYR A 34 -5.60 -4.37 4.56
C TYR A 34 -5.80 -3.01 3.88
N ASN A 35 -4.77 -2.50 3.21
CA ASN A 35 -4.86 -1.27 2.43
C ASN A 35 -4.91 -1.61 0.94
N TYR A 36 -5.81 -0.97 0.21
CA TYR A 36 -5.98 -1.16 -1.23
C TYR A 36 -5.97 0.18 -1.99
N PRO A 37 -5.52 0.19 -3.26
CA PRO A 37 -5.38 1.38 -4.10
C PRO A 37 -6.75 1.88 -4.56
N GLU A 38 -6.86 3.10 -5.10
CA GLU A 38 -8.17 3.60 -5.60
C GLU A 38 -8.65 2.80 -6.78
N SER A 39 -7.73 2.32 -7.60
CA SER A 39 -8.08 1.45 -8.72
C SER A 39 -8.69 0.11 -8.30
N ALA A 40 -8.69 -0.24 -7.00
CA ALA A 40 -9.32 -1.46 -6.54
C ALA A 40 -10.85 -1.39 -6.69
N GLU A 41 -11.41 -2.51 -7.13
CA GLU A 41 -12.85 -2.71 -7.20
C GLU A 41 -13.27 -3.71 -6.12
N PHE A 42 -14.23 -3.32 -5.30
CA PHE A 42 -14.75 -4.10 -4.19
C PHE A 42 -16.13 -4.65 -4.57
N THR A 43 -16.25 -5.96 -4.65
CA THR A 43 -17.53 -6.64 -4.86
C THR A 43 -17.89 -7.41 -3.60
N LEU A 44 -18.95 -6.99 -2.94
CA LEU A 44 -19.54 -7.71 -1.82
C LEU A 44 -20.49 -8.79 -2.35
N ILE A 45 -20.34 -10.00 -1.82
CA ILE A 45 -21.20 -11.15 -2.10
C ILE A 45 -21.79 -11.59 -0.76
N ASN A 46 -23.11 -11.51 -0.62
CA ASN A 46 -23.81 -11.94 0.60
C ASN A 46 -24.06 -13.45 0.62
N GLU A 47 -24.67 -13.95 1.70
CA GLU A 47 -25.02 -15.38 1.88
C GLU A 47 -25.88 -15.95 0.75
N SER A 48 -26.77 -15.15 0.16
CA SER A 48 -27.63 -15.58 -0.95
C SER A 48 -26.92 -15.57 -2.30
N GLY A 49 -25.65 -15.16 -2.35
CA GLY A 49 -24.86 -15.03 -3.57
C GLY A 49 -25.14 -13.75 -4.37
N SER A 50 -25.96 -12.85 -3.84
CA SER A 50 -26.21 -11.54 -4.46
C SER A 50 -24.94 -10.69 -4.38
N GLN A 51 -24.62 -10.03 -5.49
CA GLN A 51 -23.42 -9.21 -5.63
C GLN A 51 -23.75 -7.72 -5.61
N GLN A 52 -22.92 -6.94 -4.92
CA GLN A 52 -22.98 -5.48 -4.88
C GLN A 52 -21.57 -4.92 -5.05
N ILE A 53 -21.38 -4.02 -6.03
CA ILE A 53 -20.14 -3.24 -6.15
C ILE A 53 -20.23 -2.11 -5.13
N LEU A 54 -19.22 -1.96 -4.28
CA LEU A 54 -19.18 -0.90 -3.27
C LEU A 54 -18.65 0.39 -3.90
N GLY A 55 -19.34 1.50 -3.64
CA GLY A 55 -18.91 2.83 -4.06
C GLY A 55 -17.67 3.29 -3.29
N LYS A 56 -16.83 4.13 -3.91
CA LYS A 56 -15.55 4.60 -3.35
C LYS A 56 -15.67 5.71 -2.29
N ASP A 57 -16.86 6.14 -1.96
CA ASP A 57 -17.08 7.20 -0.97
C ASP A 57 -17.89 6.70 0.24
N GLU A 58 -18.15 5.40 0.32
CA GLU A 58 -19.00 4.79 1.33
C GLU A 58 -18.13 4.00 2.32
N ALA A 59 -18.16 4.40 3.59
CA ALA A 59 -17.72 3.52 4.66
C ALA A 59 -18.80 2.46 4.87
N VAL A 60 -18.42 1.18 4.85
CA VAL A 60 -19.36 0.07 4.95
C VAL A 60 -18.97 -0.80 6.14
N THR A 61 -19.93 -1.02 7.03
CA THR A 61 -19.84 -2.00 8.11
C THR A 61 -20.73 -3.19 7.77
N LEU A 62 -20.16 -4.39 7.80
CA LEU A 62 -20.88 -5.62 7.52
C LEU A 62 -20.77 -6.56 8.71
N GLU A 63 -21.85 -7.26 9.01
CA GLU A 63 -21.92 -8.29 10.06
C GLU A 63 -22.53 -9.56 9.45
N GLY A 64 -22.05 -10.73 9.89
CA GLY A 64 -22.51 -12.04 9.41
C GLY A 64 -21.60 -12.66 8.35
N ASP A 65 -22.11 -13.63 7.60
CA ASP A 65 -21.34 -14.31 6.56
C ASP A 65 -21.35 -13.48 5.27
N TYR A 66 -20.15 -13.26 4.73
CA TYR A 66 -19.97 -12.53 3.49
C TYR A 66 -18.70 -13.02 2.78
N THR A 67 -18.65 -12.72 1.48
CA THR A 67 -17.44 -12.80 0.69
C THR A 67 -17.17 -11.44 0.06
N LEU A 68 -16.05 -10.82 0.39
CA LEU A 68 -15.54 -9.63 -0.29
C LEU A 68 -14.53 -10.08 -1.35
N SER A 69 -14.82 -9.77 -2.61
CA SER A 69 -13.91 -9.94 -3.74
C SER A 69 -13.27 -8.61 -4.09
N ILE A 70 -11.94 -8.58 -4.13
CA ILE A 70 -11.16 -7.37 -4.30
C ILE A 70 -10.28 -7.53 -5.53
N LYS A 71 -10.61 -6.77 -6.58
CA LYS A 71 -9.87 -6.79 -7.83
C LYS A 71 -8.87 -5.64 -7.83
N THR A 72 -7.59 -5.96 -7.92
CA THR A 72 -6.51 -4.97 -8.07
C THR A 72 -5.84 -5.11 -9.43
N PHE A 73 -5.11 -4.08 -9.88
CA PHE A 73 -4.44 -4.15 -11.19
C PHE A 73 -3.18 -5.03 -11.20
N TRP A 74 -2.64 -5.37 -10.02
CA TRP A 74 -1.40 -6.16 -9.89
C TRP A 74 -1.63 -7.65 -9.65
N LYS A 75 -2.87 -8.09 -9.41
CA LYS A 75 -3.22 -9.52 -9.33
C LYS A 75 -4.09 -9.90 -10.52
N SER A 76 -3.78 -11.03 -11.15
CA SER A 76 -4.58 -11.59 -12.24
C SER A 76 -5.92 -12.17 -11.75
N SER A 77 -5.99 -12.58 -10.49
CA SER A 77 -7.19 -13.07 -9.82
C SER A 77 -7.58 -12.15 -8.64
N PRO A 78 -8.88 -11.98 -8.36
CA PRO A 78 -9.32 -11.22 -7.19
C PRO A 78 -8.81 -11.83 -5.88
N GLU A 79 -8.52 -10.97 -4.91
CA GLU A 79 -8.33 -11.36 -3.51
C GLU A 79 -9.70 -11.63 -2.88
N ILE A 80 -9.84 -12.75 -2.18
CA ILE A 80 -11.11 -13.20 -1.63
C ILE A 80 -11.00 -13.19 -0.10
N ILE A 81 -11.81 -12.34 0.53
CA ILE A 81 -11.95 -12.29 1.98
C ILE A 81 -13.31 -12.87 2.35
N LYS A 82 -13.30 -14.01 3.03
CA LYS A 82 -14.52 -14.64 3.58
C LYS A 82 -14.65 -14.37 5.08
N SER A 83 -15.88 -14.15 5.52
CA SER A 83 -16.28 -14.14 6.92
C SER A 83 -16.97 -15.43 7.30
N GLU A 84 -16.76 -15.81 8.56
CA GLU A 84 -17.42 -16.92 9.26
C GLU A 84 -18.08 -16.33 10.53
N GLY A 85 -19.05 -15.42 10.34
CA GLY A 85 -19.79 -14.77 11.43
C GLY A 85 -19.11 -13.55 12.08
N GLY A 86 -18.22 -12.85 11.38
CA GLY A 86 -17.48 -11.69 11.88
C GLY A 86 -18.00 -10.32 11.42
N LYS A 87 -17.29 -9.26 11.85
CA LYS A 87 -17.53 -7.87 11.43
C LYS A 87 -16.45 -7.43 10.44
N LEU A 88 -16.86 -6.85 9.31
CA LEU A 88 -15.98 -6.13 8.39
C LEU A 88 -16.21 -4.63 8.54
N GLU A 89 -15.14 -3.87 8.55
CA GLU A 89 -15.22 -2.44 8.32
C GLU A 89 -14.38 -2.10 7.10
N ILE A 90 -15.01 -1.51 6.09
CA ILE A 90 -14.34 -0.96 4.92
C ILE A 90 -14.40 0.55 5.09
N PHE A 91 -13.26 1.18 5.39
CA PHE A 91 -13.15 2.63 5.39
C PHE A 91 -12.55 3.06 4.07
N ILE A 92 -13.30 3.81 3.28
CA ILE A 92 -12.73 4.48 2.12
C ILE A 92 -12.38 5.90 2.53
N LEU A 93 -11.07 6.21 2.55
CA LEU A 93 -10.55 7.43 3.13
C LEU A 93 -11.03 8.66 2.32
N PRO A 94 -11.67 9.64 2.98
CA PRO A 94 -12.20 10.81 2.29
C PRO A 94 -11.08 11.69 1.75
N THR A 95 -11.40 12.48 0.72
CA THR A 95 -10.48 13.40 0.04
C THR A 95 -9.65 14.28 0.96
N GLU A 96 -10.20 14.71 2.09
CA GLU A 96 -9.47 15.61 2.98
C GLU A 96 -8.31 14.93 3.72
N ARG A 97 -8.39 13.62 3.99
CA ARG A 97 -7.23 12.86 4.51
C ARG A 97 -6.17 12.66 3.42
N ARG A 98 -6.59 12.52 2.15
CA ARG A 98 -5.70 12.43 0.97
C ARG A 98 -4.86 13.70 0.75
N ASN A 99 -5.40 14.85 1.15
CA ASN A 99 -4.71 16.14 1.05
C ASN A 99 -3.92 16.52 2.32
N TRP A 100 -3.76 15.59 3.28
CA TRP A 100 -2.92 15.83 4.44
C TRP A 100 -1.44 15.77 4.06
N THR A 101 -0.97 16.83 3.44
CA THR A 101 0.47 17.03 3.23
C THR A 101 1.12 17.14 4.59
N GLN A 102 1.93 16.13 4.95
CA GLN A 102 2.80 16.26 6.11
C GLN A 102 3.77 17.40 5.82
N ASN A 103 3.54 18.55 6.47
CA ASN A 103 4.47 19.67 6.45
C ASN A 103 5.72 19.26 7.25
N PHE A 104 6.65 18.57 6.59
CA PHE A 104 7.94 18.24 7.17
C PHE A 104 8.70 19.54 7.42
N LYS A 105 8.70 20.01 8.67
CA LYS A 105 9.30 21.31 9.07
C LYS A 105 10.75 21.50 8.56
N ASN A 106 11.48 20.41 8.29
CA ASN A 106 12.85 20.42 7.76
C ASN A 106 13.06 19.52 6.51
N GLY A 107 11.99 19.14 5.80
CA GLY A 107 12.11 18.24 4.63
C GLY A 107 12.53 16.80 4.95
N SER A 108 12.55 16.42 6.23
CA SER A 108 12.77 15.04 6.67
C SER A 108 12.02 14.71 7.94
N GLN A 109 11.60 13.46 8.07
CA GLN A 109 11.01 12.88 9.28
C GLN A 109 11.68 11.57 9.59
N ILE A 110 11.99 11.35 10.87
CA ILE A 110 12.40 10.05 11.39
C ILE A 110 11.42 9.68 12.49
N VAL A 111 10.75 8.54 12.34
CA VAL A 111 9.82 7.99 13.33
C VAL A 111 10.35 6.62 13.76
N TRP A 112 10.36 6.41 15.07
CA TRP A 112 10.65 5.12 15.70
C TRP A 112 9.37 4.58 16.32
N TYR A 113 9.23 3.26 16.29
CA TYR A 113 8.09 2.56 16.84
C TYR A 113 8.56 1.56 17.88
N ASP A 114 7.74 1.33 18.90
CA ASP A 114 8.03 0.31 19.90
C ASP A 114 7.98 -1.08 19.28
N LYS A 115 8.91 -1.93 19.71
CA LYS A 115 9.07 -3.28 19.18
C LYS A 115 7.95 -4.17 19.72
N HIS A 116 6.98 -4.49 18.86
CA HIS A 116 6.03 -5.56 19.15
C HIS A 116 6.70 -6.91 18.87
N GLU A 117 6.74 -7.81 19.85
CA GLU A 117 7.64 -8.99 19.84
C GLU A 117 7.14 -10.16 18.98
N ASP A 118 5.85 -10.21 18.64
CA ASP A 118 5.26 -11.44 18.08
C ASP A 118 5.06 -11.42 16.55
N LYS A 119 5.21 -10.26 15.90
CA LYS A 119 4.93 -10.10 14.45
C LYS A 119 5.89 -9.11 13.78
N PRO A 120 6.19 -9.29 12.48
CA PRO A 120 6.87 -8.27 11.68
C PRO A 120 6.16 -6.92 11.79
N GLY A 121 6.89 -5.92 12.26
CA GLY A 121 6.40 -4.58 12.54
C GLY A 121 7.43 -3.54 12.16
N LEU A 122 6.97 -2.36 11.73
CA LEU A 122 7.84 -1.24 11.40
C LEU A 122 8.56 -0.78 12.66
N GLU A 123 9.89 -0.79 12.65
CA GLU A 123 10.75 -0.35 13.75
C GLU A 123 11.20 1.10 13.51
N ARG A 124 11.50 1.44 12.24
CA ARG A 124 11.99 2.77 11.86
C ARG A 124 11.44 3.19 10.51
N LYS A 125 11.01 4.44 10.43
CA LYS A 125 10.63 5.11 9.18
C LYS A 125 11.43 6.38 9.01
N GLU A 126 12.08 6.53 7.87
CA GLU A 126 12.69 7.79 7.44
C GLU A 126 12.07 8.25 6.12
N ILE A 127 11.58 9.49 6.10
CA ILE A 127 11.13 10.15 4.88
C ILE A 127 12.02 11.38 4.69
N LYS A 128 12.58 11.56 3.49
CA LYS A 128 13.50 12.67 3.19
C LYS A 128 13.19 13.25 1.81
N LEU A 129 13.24 14.56 1.66
CA LEU A 129 13.17 15.19 0.35
C LEU A 129 14.27 14.63 -0.56
N SER A 130 13.91 14.29 -1.79
CA SER A 130 14.88 13.85 -2.78
C SER A 130 15.82 15.00 -3.14
N LYS A 131 17.11 14.66 -3.22
CA LYS A 131 18.15 15.58 -3.70
C LYS A 131 18.14 15.72 -5.23
N VAL A 132 17.59 14.72 -5.92
CA VAL A 132 17.54 14.65 -7.39
C VAL A 132 16.25 15.29 -7.92
N ASN A 133 15.12 15.02 -7.25
CA ASN A 133 13.82 15.58 -7.58
C ASN A 133 13.22 16.27 -6.33
N PRO A 134 13.45 17.59 -6.14
CA PRO A 134 13.04 18.33 -4.95
C PRO A 134 11.51 18.42 -4.72
N LYS A 135 10.69 17.93 -5.66
CA LYS A 135 9.23 17.81 -5.51
C LYS A 135 8.79 16.42 -5.06
N SER A 136 9.74 15.58 -4.66
CA SER A 136 9.47 14.21 -4.24
C SER A 136 10.24 13.86 -2.98
N TYR A 137 9.78 12.81 -2.31
CA TYR A 137 10.35 12.23 -1.12
C TYR A 137 10.95 10.85 -1.43
N ASN A 138 11.91 10.47 -0.61
CA ASN A 138 12.53 9.15 -0.51
C ASN A 138 12.14 8.52 0.83
N LEU A 139 12.05 7.19 0.85
CA LEU A 139 11.63 6.42 2.01
C LEU A 139 12.70 5.38 2.39
N LEU A 140 12.90 5.22 3.70
CA LEU A 140 13.50 4.04 4.31
C LEU A 140 12.55 3.51 5.39
N ALA A 141 12.10 2.27 5.24
CA ALA A 141 11.32 1.54 6.24
C ALA A 141 12.14 0.33 6.72
N VAL A 142 12.39 0.25 8.02
CA VAL A 142 13.10 -0.86 8.67
C VAL A 142 12.12 -1.58 9.57
N PHE A 143 12.07 -2.90 9.47
CA PHE A 143 11.19 -3.77 10.23
C PHE A 143 11.98 -4.60 11.25
N ASN A 144 11.33 -4.95 12.35
CA ASN A 144 11.92 -5.69 13.47
C ASN A 144 12.40 -7.12 13.11
N ASN A 145 12.00 -7.66 11.96
CA ASN A 145 12.43 -8.96 11.43
C ASN A 145 13.66 -8.86 10.50
N GLY A 146 14.34 -7.72 10.47
CA GLY A 146 15.52 -7.50 9.65
C GLY A 146 15.23 -7.16 8.19
N LEU A 147 13.95 -7.00 7.82
CA LEU A 147 13.55 -6.48 6.52
C LEU A 147 13.78 -4.96 6.46
N VAL A 148 14.37 -4.51 5.35
CA VAL A 148 14.55 -3.10 5.01
C VAL A 148 13.91 -2.87 3.65
N PHE A 149 12.98 -1.93 3.55
CA PHE A 149 12.34 -1.49 2.32
C PHE A 149 12.77 -0.05 2.03
N LYS A 150 13.24 0.22 0.81
CA LYS A 150 13.71 1.55 0.41
C LYS A 150 13.11 1.97 -0.92
N TYR A 151 12.58 3.19 -0.96
CA TYR A 151 12.27 3.90 -2.19
C TYR A 151 13.24 5.08 -2.34
N GLU A 152 13.98 5.12 -3.44
CA GLU A 152 14.90 6.20 -3.76
C GLU A 152 14.75 6.59 -5.22
N ASP A 153 14.25 7.81 -5.46
CA ASP A 153 14.18 8.43 -6.79
C ASP A 153 13.47 7.56 -7.85
N GLY A 154 12.37 6.91 -7.47
CA GLY A 154 11.59 6.05 -8.38
C GLY A 154 12.04 4.60 -8.41
N VAL A 155 13.07 4.24 -7.64
CA VAL A 155 13.60 2.87 -7.57
C VAL A 155 13.30 2.28 -6.21
N VAL A 156 12.68 1.11 -6.20
CA VAL A 156 12.40 0.34 -4.98
C VAL A 156 13.38 -0.81 -4.85
N ARG A 157 13.89 -1.01 -3.63
CA ARG A 157 14.76 -2.12 -3.25
C ARG A 157 14.43 -2.61 -1.86
N ALA A 158 14.71 -3.88 -1.61
CA ALA A 158 14.54 -4.46 -0.29
C ALA A 158 15.74 -5.33 0.09
N TRP A 159 16.03 -5.39 1.39
CA TRP A 159 17.05 -6.27 1.96
C TRP A 159 16.47 -7.02 3.14
N LEU A 160 16.74 -8.31 3.24
CA LEU A 160 16.44 -9.12 4.42
C LEU A 160 17.77 -9.57 5.03
N ASN A 161 18.03 -9.21 6.28
CA ASN A 161 19.28 -9.54 6.97
C ASN A 161 20.54 -9.11 6.18
N SER A 162 20.47 -7.93 5.54
CA SER A 162 21.51 -7.35 4.67
C SER A 162 21.69 -7.99 3.29
N GLU A 163 20.90 -9.00 2.93
CA GLU A 163 20.90 -9.57 1.58
C GLU A 163 19.79 -8.93 0.75
N GLU A 164 20.11 -8.46 -0.47
CA GLU A 164 19.12 -7.86 -1.36
C GLU A 164 18.15 -8.95 -1.85
N ILE A 165 16.85 -8.68 -1.72
CA ILE A 165 15.79 -9.59 -2.14
C ILE A 165 14.87 -8.93 -3.16
N GLU A 166 14.18 -9.75 -3.94
CA GLU A 166 13.33 -9.27 -5.02
C GLU A 166 12.14 -8.45 -4.49
N VAL A 167 11.89 -7.32 -5.14
CA VAL A 167 10.67 -6.54 -5.00
C VAL A 167 9.82 -6.75 -6.24
N THR A 168 8.69 -7.42 -6.09
CA THR A 168 7.76 -7.67 -7.20
C THR A 168 6.68 -6.58 -7.22
N ASN A 169 6.24 -6.20 -8.43
CA ASN A 169 5.21 -5.16 -8.60
C ASN A 169 5.49 -3.86 -7.83
N GLN A 170 6.77 -3.47 -7.74
CA GLN A 170 7.29 -2.29 -7.03
C GLN A 170 7.11 -2.28 -5.50
N TYR A 171 6.24 -3.10 -4.91
CA TYR A 171 5.88 -2.96 -3.49
C TYR A 171 5.65 -4.27 -2.73
N LEU A 172 5.80 -5.42 -3.38
CA LEU A 172 5.59 -6.72 -2.77
C LEU A 172 6.94 -7.37 -2.46
N VAL A 173 7.14 -7.74 -1.20
CA VAL A 173 8.38 -8.37 -0.75
C VAL A 173 8.05 -9.63 0.04
N GLN A 174 8.43 -10.78 -0.50
CA GLN A 174 8.23 -12.08 0.16
C GLN A 174 9.37 -12.32 1.16
N THR A 175 9.02 -12.63 2.41
CA THR A 175 9.96 -13.06 3.45
C THR A 175 9.52 -14.40 4.06
N PRO A 176 10.36 -15.04 4.91
CA PRO A 176 9.95 -16.22 5.67
C PRO A 176 8.80 -15.95 6.65
N ASP A 177 8.65 -14.72 7.14
CA ASP A 177 7.61 -14.34 8.11
C ASP A 177 6.29 -13.90 7.46
N GLY A 178 6.23 -13.86 6.12
CA GLY A 178 5.04 -13.47 5.38
C GLY A 178 5.33 -12.60 4.15
N LEU A 179 4.26 -12.09 3.55
CA LEU A 179 4.34 -11.17 2.42
C LEU A 179 4.16 -9.73 2.90
N LEU A 180 5.20 -8.89 2.76
CA LEU A 180 5.06 -7.45 2.90
C LEU A 180 4.33 -6.90 1.67
N LYS A 181 3.22 -6.21 1.89
CA LYS A 181 2.55 -5.35 0.91
C LYS A 181 2.76 -3.89 1.34
N ALA A 182 3.59 -3.15 0.61
CA ALA A 182 3.93 -1.77 0.93
C ALA A 182 3.27 -0.75 -0.01
N SER A 183 3.33 0.53 0.35
CA SER A 183 2.98 1.65 -0.50
C SER A 183 3.76 2.88 -0.10
N PHE A 184 4.20 3.66 -1.08
CA PHE A 184 4.75 4.98 -0.82
C PHE A 184 4.29 5.97 -1.88
N ASP A 185 3.72 7.10 -1.46
CA ASP A 185 3.54 8.26 -2.32
C ASP A 185 4.75 9.20 -2.19
N PRO A 186 5.61 9.30 -3.22
CA PRO A 186 6.73 10.22 -3.23
C PRO A 186 6.30 11.70 -3.28
N TYR A 187 5.07 12.07 -3.63
CA TYR A 187 4.67 13.49 -3.73
C TYR A 187 4.37 14.12 -2.37
N ASP A 188 3.76 13.37 -1.45
CA ASP A 188 3.39 13.85 -0.12
C ASP A 188 4.15 13.14 1.02
N GLY A 189 4.84 12.04 0.73
CA GLY A 189 5.61 11.25 1.67
C GLY A 189 4.77 10.24 2.46
N GLU A 190 3.55 9.94 2.05
CA GLU A 190 2.70 8.97 2.73
C GLU A 190 3.22 7.54 2.53
N PHE A 191 3.32 6.77 3.61
CA PHE A 191 3.79 5.38 3.59
C PHE A 191 2.82 4.47 4.34
N TRP A 192 2.40 3.40 3.67
CA TRP A 192 1.54 2.35 4.22
C TRP A 192 2.19 0.99 4.07
N TYR A 193 1.90 0.08 5.00
CA TYR A 193 2.34 -1.31 4.90
C TYR A 193 1.38 -2.26 5.61
N VAL A 194 1.40 -3.53 5.17
CA VAL A 194 0.79 -4.65 5.89
C VAL A 194 1.65 -5.90 5.66
N PHE A 195 1.75 -6.74 6.69
CA PHE A 195 2.26 -8.11 6.55
C PHE A 195 1.09 -9.08 6.45
N ASP A 196 1.07 -9.84 5.37
CA ASP A 196 0.20 -11.00 5.22
C ASP A 196 0.94 -12.22 5.77
N ILE A 197 0.64 -12.57 7.02
CA ILE A 197 1.27 -13.64 7.80
C ILE A 197 0.36 -14.86 7.71
N GLN A 198 0.90 -16.00 7.24
CA GLN A 198 0.17 -17.28 7.17
C GLN A 198 0.21 -18.03 8.51
#